data_AF-A0A2V6FP82-F1
#
_entry.id   AF-A0A2V6FP82-F1
#
_cell.length_a   1.000
_cell.length_b   1.000
_cell.length_c   1.000
_cell.angle_alpha   90.00
_cell.angle_beta   90.00
_cell.angle_gamma   90.00
#
_symmetry.space_group_name_H-M   'P 1'
#
loop_
_entity.id
_entity.type
_entity.pdbx_description
1 polymer ?
#
loop_
_entity_poly.entity_id
_entity_poly.type
_entity_poly.pdbx_seq_one_letter_code
_entity_poly.pdbx_strand_id
1 'polypeptide(L)'
;MKRILIYFGLTMTLLWSVGCQEKAGQAAYFSTPQEAASKAKNDLLAVLRSRKDIALGFEQQTIEKAQPAAPMLQYQITFEDLAAADSFNTLRRNALAAVVPLVADGTVATVVGVAKSDAGWKVASLADKSLASEVDVVRKAVGPQAQIVIYDLPHSGEKVYGAMQPVTRGAGTVLYTNYTGFNLREPVPAERLLPVLKQDAAEFQRKYGDELKRQRVVR
;
A
#
# COMPACT_ATOMS: atom_id res chain seq x y z
N MET A 1 41.02 23.45 74.31
CA MET A 1 40.18 24.67 74.24
C MET A 1 39.33 24.59 72.97
N LYS A 2 38.00 24.86 73.09
CA LYS A 2 36.94 24.98 72.05
C LYS A 2 36.69 23.73 71.17
N ARG A 3 35.71 22.84 71.43
CA ARG A 3 34.22 22.86 71.46
C ARG A 3 33.52 23.03 70.08
N ILE A 4 32.54 22.14 69.88
CA ILE A 4 31.25 22.18 69.13
C ILE A 4 31.22 21.28 67.86
N LEU A 5 30.57 20.10 67.83
CA LEU A 5 29.12 19.72 67.82
C LEU A 5 28.49 19.74 66.41
N ILE A 6 27.89 18.60 66.00
CA ILE A 6 26.51 18.43 65.45
C ILE A 6 26.45 17.26 64.44
N TYR A 7 25.73 16.22 64.83
CA TYR A 7 25.08 15.24 63.95
C TYR A 7 23.74 15.84 63.50
N PHE A 8 23.46 15.85 62.20
CA PHE A 8 22.10 15.93 61.65
C PHE A 8 22.12 15.27 60.27
N GLY A 9 21.28 14.26 60.07
CA GLY A 9 21.19 13.49 58.83
C GLY A 9 20.44 14.22 57.71
N LEU A 10 20.61 13.74 56.47
CA LEU A 10 19.58 13.85 55.43
C LEU A 10 19.83 12.85 54.29
N THR A 11 18.79 12.09 54.00
CA THR A 11 18.56 11.23 52.83
C THR A 11 18.68 12.00 51.50
N MET A 12 19.24 11.40 50.44
CA MET A 12 18.70 11.57 49.09
C MET A 12 19.24 10.56 48.07
N THR A 13 18.38 9.58 47.80
CA THR A 13 18.02 9.06 46.47
C THR A 13 19.13 8.69 45.49
N LEU A 14 19.38 7.38 45.41
CA LEU A 14 19.68 6.67 44.17
C LEU A 14 18.65 7.06 43.10
N LEU A 15 19.03 7.95 42.18
CA LEU A 15 18.33 8.11 40.92
C LEU A 15 18.53 6.82 40.12
N TRP A 16 17.56 5.92 40.27
CA TRP A 16 17.26 4.94 39.23
C TRP A 16 17.03 5.73 37.95
N SER A 17 17.98 5.62 37.03
CA SER A 17 17.71 5.89 35.62
C SER A 17 16.55 4.98 35.24
N VAL A 18 15.34 5.53 35.27
CA VAL A 18 14.19 5.00 34.59
C VAL A 18 14.62 4.96 33.13
N GLY A 19 15.14 3.80 32.72
CA GLY A 19 15.31 3.45 31.33
C GLY A 19 13.93 3.57 30.72
N CYS A 20 13.68 4.71 30.09
CA CYS A 20 12.55 4.91 29.22
C CYS A 20 12.77 3.89 28.10
N GLN A 21 12.21 2.69 28.24
CA GLN A 21 12.01 1.80 27.13
C GLN A 21 11.06 2.52 26.19
N GLU A 22 11.63 3.30 25.27
CA GLU A 22 11.03 3.49 23.97
C GLU A 22 10.81 2.09 23.39
N LYS A 23 9.60 1.56 23.57
CA LYS A 23 9.07 0.54 22.66
C LYS A 23 8.84 1.23 21.32
N ALA A 24 9.91 1.63 20.66
CA ALA A 24 9.91 1.83 19.22
C ALA A 24 9.51 0.47 18.65
N GLY A 25 8.27 0.38 18.14
CA GLY A 25 7.66 -0.88 17.73
C GLY A 25 8.60 -1.64 16.81
N GLN A 26 9.09 -2.80 17.27
CA GLN A 26 9.77 -3.73 16.38
C GLN A 26 8.84 -3.99 15.20
N ALA A 27 9.34 -3.79 13.99
CA ALA A 27 8.59 -4.10 12.78
C ALA A 27 8.15 -5.57 12.87
N ALA A 28 6.85 -5.78 13.07
CA ALA A 28 6.30 -7.11 13.15
C ALA A 28 6.31 -7.70 11.73
N TYR A 29 6.89 -8.88 11.60
CA TYR A 29 6.90 -9.66 10.37
C TYR A 29 5.88 -10.79 10.46
N PHE A 30 5.22 -11.07 9.34
CA PHE A 30 4.14 -12.05 9.24
C PHE A 30 4.43 -13.06 8.13
N SER A 31 3.87 -14.27 8.27
CA SER A 31 4.09 -15.35 7.31
C SER A 31 3.34 -15.09 6.00
N THR A 32 2.16 -14.46 6.11
CA THR A 32 1.29 -14.14 4.97
C THR A 32 0.93 -12.66 4.90
N PRO A 33 0.62 -12.12 3.71
CA PRO A 33 0.16 -10.74 3.59
C PRO A 33 -1.20 -10.52 4.28
N GLN A 34 -2.06 -11.54 4.34
CA GLN A 34 -3.36 -11.46 5.04
C GLN A 34 -3.21 -11.40 6.56
N GLU A 35 -2.23 -12.09 7.15
CA GLU A 35 -1.90 -11.94 8.57
C GLU A 35 -1.46 -10.51 8.90
N ALA A 36 -0.56 -9.94 8.08
CA ALA A 36 -0.12 -8.56 8.22
C ALA A 36 -1.30 -7.58 8.12
N ALA A 37 -2.20 -7.80 7.15
CA ALA A 37 -3.42 -6.99 6.99
C ALA A 37 -4.40 -7.16 8.17
N SER A 38 -4.52 -8.36 8.73
CA SER A 38 -5.35 -8.62 9.91
C SER A 38 -4.83 -7.87 11.14
N LYS A 39 -3.51 -7.87 11.33
CA LYS A 39 -2.88 -7.09 12.40
C LYS A 39 -3.12 -5.59 12.18
N ALA A 40 -2.91 -5.10 10.96
CA ALA A 40 -3.14 -3.69 10.63
C ALA A 40 -4.59 -3.25 10.86
N LYS A 41 -5.57 -4.12 10.54
CA LYS A 41 -6.99 -3.89 10.85
C LYS A 41 -7.21 -3.70 12.35
N ASN A 42 -6.65 -4.60 13.17
CA ASN A 42 -6.81 -4.54 14.62
C ASN A 42 -6.14 -3.28 15.22
N ASP A 43 -5.00 -2.89 14.69
CA ASP A 43 -4.32 -1.65 15.09
C ASP A 43 -5.13 -0.41 14.72
N LEU A 44 -5.72 -0.39 13.51
CA LEU A 44 -6.63 0.68 13.10
C LEU A 44 -7.83 0.79 14.03
N LEU A 45 -8.44 -0.33 14.40
CA LEU A 45 -9.57 -0.35 15.34
C LEU A 45 -9.18 0.14 16.73
N ALA A 46 -7.98 -0.20 17.22
CA ALA A 46 -7.48 0.34 18.49
C ALA A 46 -7.32 1.86 18.43
N VAL A 47 -6.80 2.40 17.33
CA VAL A 47 -6.69 3.86 17.11
C VAL A 47 -8.07 4.52 17.04
N LEU A 48 -9.01 3.97 16.26
CA LEU A 48 -10.37 4.50 16.14
C LEU A 48 -11.11 4.52 17.48
N ARG A 49 -10.93 3.49 18.31
CA ARG A 49 -11.57 3.40 19.64
C ARG A 49 -10.95 4.35 20.67
N SER A 50 -9.65 4.58 20.58
CA SER A 50 -8.91 5.46 21.50
C SER A 50 -9.05 6.95 21.17
N ARG A 51 -9.32 7.31 19.91
CA ARG A 51 -9.46 8.70 19.45
C ARG A 51 -10.81 8.92 18.78
N LYS A 52 -11.85 9.07 19.63
CA LYS A 52 -13.26 9.26 19.22
C LYS A 52 -13.51 10.58 18.48
N ASP A 53 -12.59 11.52 18.57
CA ASP A 53 -12.61 12.86 17.97
C ASP A 53 -12.01 12.89 16.55
N ILE A 54 -11.36 11.82 16.09
CA ILE A 54 -10.73 11.78 14.77
C ILE A 54 -11.66 11.10 13.76
N ALA A 55 -12.23 11.92 12.86
CA ALA A 55 -12.92 11.44 11.68
C ALA A 55 -11.89 11.02 10.60
N LEU A 56 -11.40 9.77 10.68
CA LEU A 56 -10.54 9.20 9.63
C LEU A 56 -11.33 8.87 8.34
N GLY A 57 -12.65 9.11 8.33
CA GLY A 57 -13.55 8.79 7.21
C GLY A 57 -13.66 7.30 6.92
N PHE A 58 -13.57 6.48 7.97
CA PHE A 58 -13.92 5.07 7.98
C PHE A 58 -15.00 4.86 9.03
N GLU A 59 -16.02 4.06 8.74
CA GLU A 59 -16.99 3.65 9.75
C GLU A 59 -16.40 2.50 10.57
N GLN A 60 -16.25 2.69 11.89
CA GLN A 60 -15.66 1.69 12.77
C GLN A 60 -16.36 0.33 12.63
N GLN A 61 -17.70 0.31 12.60
CA GLN A 61 -18.48 -0.92 12.46
C GLN A 61 -18.16 -1.67 11.15
N THR A 62 -17.93 -0.92 10.07
CA THR A 62 -17.57 -1.48 8.76
C THR A 62 -16.17 -2.09 8.80
N ILE A 63 -15.20 -1.42 9.42
CA ILE A 63 -13.84 -1.97 9.62
C ILE A 63 -13.83 -3.19 10.55
N GLU A 64 -14.68 -3.22 11.58
CA GLU A 64 -14.81 -4.36 12.50
C GLU A 64 -15.27 -5.63 11.77
N LYS A 65 -16.26 -5.51 10.90
CA LYS A 65 -16.78 -6.63 10.09
C LYS A 65 -15.86 -7.01 8.94
N ALA A 66 -15.02 -6.08 8.47
CA ALA A 66 -14.20 -6.29 7.29
C ALA A 66 -13.20 -7.43 7.50
N GLN A 67 -13.01 -8.25 6.46
CA GLN A 67 -12.04 -9.33 6.43
C GLN A 67 -11.02 -9.12 5.30
N PRO A 68 -9.74 -9.49 5.51
CA PRO A 68 -8.76 -9.48 4.43
C PRO A 68 -9.20 -10.38 3.27
N ALA A 69 -9.25 -9.81 2.07
CA ALA A 69 -9.48 -10.54 0.83
C ALA A 69 -8.15 -11.02 0.20
N ALA A 70 -8.25 -11.63 -0.98
CA ALA A 70 -7.08 -12.04 -1.75
C ALA A 70 -6.13 -10.85 -2.02
N PRO A 71 -4.81 -10.99 -1.77
CA PRO A 71 -3.83 -9.96 -2.05
C PRO A 71 -3.71 -9.69 -3.55
N MET A 72 -3.55 -8.42 -3.91
CA MET A 72 -3.29 -7.96 -5.27
C MET A 72 -1.83 -7.55 -5.36
N LEU A 73 -1.06 -8.17 -6.26
CA LEU A 73 0.35 -7.81 -6.44
C LEU A 73 0.43 -6.46 -7.17
N GLN A 74 1.28 -5.59 -6.64
CA GLN A 74 1.55 -4.26 -7.20
C GLN A 74 2.94 -4.25 -7.81
N TYR A 75 3.00 -3.93 -9.10
CA TYR A 75 4.24 -3.87 -9.88
C TYR A 75 4.58 -2.42 -10.18
N GLN A 76 5.82 -2.05 -9.85
CA GLN A 76 6.36 -0.77 -10.25
C GLN A 76 6.84 -0.85 -11.71
N ILE A 77 6.27 -0.02 -12.58
CA ILE A 77 6.67 0.02 -13.98
C ILE A 77 7.64 1.17 -14.19
N THR A 78 8.77 0.88 -14.83
CA THR A 78 9.74 1.88 -15.27
C THR A 78 9.45 2.35 -16.69
N PHE A 79 10.06 3.47 -17.11
CA PHE A 79 9.95 3.93 -18.50
C PHE A 79 10.52 2.88 -19.47
N GLU A 80 11.62 2.24 -19.08
CA GLU A 80 12.29 1.19 -19.84
C GLU A 80 11.41 -0.05 -19.97
N ASP A 81 10.77 -0.48 -18.88
CA ASP A 81 9.82 -1.60 -18.89
C ASP A 81 8.67 -1.34 -19.84
N LEU A 82 8.06 -0.16 -19.75
CA LEU A 82 6.91 0.22 -20.57
C LEU A 82 7.28 0.35 -22.05
N ALA A 83 8.42 0.95 -22.36
CA ALA A 83 8.92 1.06 -23.74
C ALA A 83 9.18 -0.30 -24.39
N ALA A 84 9.74 -1.25 -23.62
CA ALA A 84 10.05 -2.60 -24.10
C ALA A 84 8.85 -3.56 -24.08
N ALA A 85 7.74 -3.20 -23.43
CA ALA A 85 6.60 -4.09 -23.29
C ALA A 85 5.88 -4.35 -24.62
N ASP A 86 5.57 -5.62 -24.83
CA ASP A 86 4.67 -6.17 -25.86
C ASP A 86 3.26 -6.44 -25.30
N SER A 87 3.14 -6.56 -23.98
CA SER A 87 1.92 -6.92 -23.27
C SER A 87 2.01 -6.51 -21.80
N PHE A 88 0.87 -6.46 -21.11
CA PHE A 88 0.85 -6.21 -19.66
C PHE A 88 1.39 -7.37 -18.83
N ASN A 89 1.53 -8.56 -19.41
CA ASN A 89 2.13 -9.70 -18.72
C ASN A 89 3.65 -9.53 -18.58
N THR A 90 4.32 -8.98 -19.58
CA THR A 90 5.78 -8.75 -19.54
C THR A 90 6.18 -7.62 -18.59
N LEU A 91 5.22 -6.78 -18.17
CA LEU A 91 5.39 -5.74 -17.15
C LEU A 91 5.45 -6.29 -15.71
N ARG A 92 5.17 -7.57 -15.48
CA ARG A 92 5.11 -8.17 -14.14
C ARG A 92 6.49 -8.63 -13.61
N ARG A 93 7.48 -7.74 -13.67
CA ARG A 93 8.87 -8.05 -13.27
C ARG A 93 9.22 -7.57 -11.87
N ASN A 94 8.84 -6.35 -11.55
CA ASN A 94 9.28 -5.67 -10.33
C ASN A 94 8.12 -5.54 -9.33
N ALA A 95 7.80 -6.63 -8.63
CA ALA A 95 6.80 -6.62 -7.58
C ALA A 95 7.27 -5.76 -6.40
N LEU A 96 6.57 -4.66 -6.13
CA LEU A 96 6.91 -3.70 -5.08
C LEU A 96 6.28 -4.09 -3.74
N ALA A 97 5.01 -4.46 -3.78
CA ALA A 97 4.17 -4.70 -2.63
C ALA A 97 3.00 -5.61 -3.01
N ALA A 98 2.24 -6.03 -2.00
CA ALA A 98 0.89 -6.53 -2.18
C ALA A 98 -0.09 -5.58 -1.51
N VAL A 99 -1.25 -5.38 -2.13
CA VAL A 99 -2.37 -4.63 -1.57
C VAL A 99 -3.42 -5.63 -1.14
N VAL A 100 -3.77 -5.62 0.14
CA VAL A 100 -4.78 -6.50 0.72
C VAL A 100 -6.03 -5.68 1.01
N PRO A 101 -7.13 -5.89 0.26
CA PRO A 101 -8.41 -5.23 0.54
C PRO A 101 -9.02 -5.79 1.83
N LEU A 102 -9.54 -4.91 2.68
CA LEU A 102 -10.42 -5.29 3.78
C LEU A 102 -11.86 -5.13 3.31
N VAL A 103 -12.59 -6.25 3.20
CA VAL A 103 -13.92 -6.30 2.58
C VAL A 103 -14.99 -6.60 3.63
N ALA A 104 -16.04 -5.79 3.67
CA ALA A 104 -17.25 -6.01 4.46
C ALA A 104 -18.47 -5.92 3.54
N ASP A 105 -19.42 -6.85 3.67
CA ASP A 105 -20.69 -6.82 2.92
C ASP A 105 -20.51 -6.64 1.39
N GLY A 106 -19.46 -7.28 0.84
CA GLY A 106 -19.12 -7.22 -0.58
C GLY A 106 -18.47 -5.91 -1.06
N THR A 107 -18.20 -4.96 -0.17
CA THR A 107 -17.56 -3.67 -0.47
C THR A 107 -16.19 -3.58 0.19
N VAL A 108 -15.23 -2.95 -0.48
CA VAL A 108 -13.91 -2.68 0.09
C VAL A 108 -14.04 -1.51 1.06
N ALA A 109 -13.86 -1.80 2.35
CA ALA A 109 -13.90 -0.79 3.41
C ALA A 109 -12.61 0.04 3.44
N THR A 110 -11.47 -0.61 3.20
CA THR A 110 -10.15 0.02 3.10
C THR A 110 -9.14 -0.96 2.50
N VAL A 111 -7.89 -0.52 2.30
CA VAL A 111 -6.78 -1.37 1.85
C VAL A 111 -5.59 -1.28 2.79
N VAL A 112 -4.83 -2.36 2.85
CA VAL A 112 -3.53 -2.42 3.55
C VAL A 112 -2.46 -2.75 2.53
N GLY A 113 -1.46 -1.87 2.38
CA GLY A 113 -0.26 -2.18 1.61
C GLY A 113 0.72 -2.94 2.48
N VAL A 114 1.23 -4.06 1.97
CA VAL A 114 2.22 -4.90 2.65
C VAL A 114 3.41 -5.14 1.74
N ALA A 115 4.61 -5.06 2.31
CA ALA A 115 5.86 -5.28 1.59
C ALA A 115 6.47 -6.61 2.01
N LYS A 116 7.08 -7.32 1.06
CA LYS A 116 7.87 -8.53 1.35
C LYS A 116 9.30 -8.13 1.72
N SER A 117 9.85 -8.80 2.71
CA SER A 117 11.26 -8.79 3.08
C SER A 117 11.74 -10.22 3.34
N ASP A 118 13.04 -10.42 3.59
CA ASP A 118 13.58 -11.74 3.91
C ASP A 118 12.95 -12.34 5.18
N ALA A 119 12.66 -11.49 6.18
CA ALA A 119 12.06 -11.90 7.44
C ALA A 119 10.55 -12.21 7.37
N GLY A 120 9.89 -11.87 6.26
CA GLY A 120 8.44 -12.05 6.10
C GLY A 120 7.75 -10.81 5.50
N TRP A 121 6.44 -10.75 5.66
CA TRP A 121 5.60 -9.63 5.24
C TRP A 121 5.51 -8.58 6.34
N LYS A 122 5.56 -7.31 5.98
CA LYS A 122 5.36 -6.20 6.92
C LYS A 122 4.33 -5.22 6.37
N VAL A 123 3.62 -4.52 7.27
CA VAL A 123 2.71 -3.43 6.89
C VAL A 123 3.55 -2.26 6.38
N ALA A 124 3.21 -1.76 5.19
CA ALA A 124 3.90 -0.66 4.51
C ALA A 124 3.00 0.58 4.38
N SER A 125 1.70 0.39 4.20
CA SER A 125 0.71 1.46 4.18
C SER A 125 -0.63 0.96 4.72
N LEU A 126 -1.45 1.89 5.19
CA LEU A 126 -2.77 1.61 5.73
C LEU A 126 -3.69 2.75 5.33
N ALA A 127 -4.96 2.44 5.04
CA ALA A 127 -6.00 3.45 4.91
C ALA A 127 -5.86 4.40 3.70
N ASP A 128 -5.30 3.91 2.58
CA ASP A 128 -5.32 4.63 1.31
C ASP A 128 -6.74 4.63 0.70
N LYS A 129 -7.42 5.77 0.80
CA LYS A 129 -8.81 5.92 0.35
C LYS A 129 -8.96 5.93 -1.16
N SER A 130 -8.02 6.53 -1.89
CA SER A 130 -8.10 6.57 -3.36
C SER A 130 -8.00 5.15 -3.88
N LEU A 131 -6.97 4.43 -3.43
CA LEU A 131 -6.75 3.05 -3.81
C LEU A 131 -7.90 2.14 -3.37
N ALA A 132 -8.43 2.32 -2.15
CA ALA A 132 -9.58 1.53 -1.69
C ALA A 132 -10.82 1.73 -2.58
N SER A 133 -11.12 2.98 -2.96
CA SER A 133 -12.25 3.29 -3.85
C SER A 133 -12.05 2.69 -5.24
N GLU A 134 -10.85 2.78 -5.80
CA GLU A 134 -10.55 2.23 -7.12
C GLU A 134 -10.63 0.70 -7.13
N VAL A 135 -10.06 0.06 -6.11
CA VAL A 135 -10.11 -1.40 -5.92
C VAL A 135 -11.55 -1.88 -5.73
N ASP A 136 -12.39 -1.14 -4.99
CA ASP A 136 -13.81 -1.47 -4.83
C ASP A 136 -14.53 -1.54 -6.18
N VAL A 137 -14.34 -0.51 -7.01
CA VAL A 137 -14.92 -0.42 -8.35
C VAL A 137 -14.49 -1.60 -9.21
N VAL A 138 -13.18 -1.86 -9.29
CA VAL A 138 -12.66 -2.95 -10.12
C VAL A 138 -13.18 -4.30 -9.62
N ARG A 139 -13.12 -4.58 -8.31
CA ARG A 139 -13.61 -5.85 -7.72
C ARG A 139 -15.09 -6.07 -7.99
N LYS A 140 -15.91 -5.02 -7.93
CA LYS A 140 -17.35 -5.10 -8.27
C LYS A 140 -17.57 -5.39 -9.74
N ALA A 141 -16.75 -4.85 -10.64
CA ALA A 141 -16.83 -5.11 -12.08
C ALA A 141 -16.42 -6.54 -12.45
N VAL A 142 -15.39 -7.10 -11.81
CA VAL A 142 -14.80 -8.39 -12.21
C VAL A 142 -15.26 -9.58 -11.36
N GLY A 143 -15.89 -9.31 -10.22
CA GLY A 143 -16.34 -10.31 -9.27
C GLY A 143 -15.26 -10.77 -8.28
N PRO A 144 -15.66 -11.43 -7.18
CA PRO A 144 -14.79 -11.72 -6.04
C PRO A 144 -13.72 -12.79 -6.31
N GLN A 145 -13.89 -13.60 -7.36
CA GLN A 145 -12.99 -14.70 -7.72
C GLN A 145 -11.87 -14.29 -8.69
N ALA A 146 -11.95 -13.09 -9.27
CA ALA A 146 -10.93 -12.62 -10.19
C ALA A 146 -9.62 -12.34 -9.44
N GLN A 147 -8.51 -12.76 -10.02
CA GLN A 147 -7.20 -12.32 -9.59
C GLN A 147 -6.93 -10.93 -10.16
N ILE A 148 -6.59 -9.97 -9.31
CA ILE A 148 -6.29 -8.59 -9.72
C ILE A 148 -4.82 -8.30 -9.44
N VAL A 149 -4.16 -7.67 -10.40
CA VAL A 149 -2.81 -7.08 -10.26
C VAL A 149 -2.88 -5.58 -10.53
N ILE A 150 -1.94 -4.84 -9.95
CA ILE A 150 -1.85 -3.38 -10.07
C ILE A 150 -0.52 -3.04 -10.76
N TYR A 151 -0.59 -2.16 -11.75
CA TYR A 151 0.58 -1.61 -12.44
C TYR A 151 0.67 -0.12 -12.13
N ASP A 152 1.72 0.30 -11.44
CA ASP A 152 2.00 1.71 -11.19
C ASP A 152 2.71 2.33 -12.39
N LEU A 153 2.09 3.31 -13.02
CA LEU A 153 2.63 3.95 -14.21
C LEU A 153 3.76 4.92 -13.87
N PRO A 154 4.84 4.97 -14.67
CA PRO A 154 6.02 5.79 -14.36
C PRO A 154 5.79 7.30 -14.53
N HIS A 155 4.78 7.72 -15.29
CA HIS A 155 4.65 9.10 -15.77
C HIS A 155 3.42 9.88 -15.26
N SER A 156 2.45 9.23 -14.63
CA SER A 156 1.17 9.87 -14.29
C SER A 156 0.70 9.67 -12.85
N GLY A 157 1.35 8.82 -12.04
CA GLY A 157 0.85 8.44 -10.71
C GLY A 157 -0.40 7.56 -10.73
N GLU A 158 -1.08 7.48 -11.88
CA GLU A 158 -2.23 6.63 -12.15
C GLU A 158 -1.85 5.16 -12.19
N LYS A 159 -2.87 4.30 -12.06
CA LYS A 159 -2.72 2.85 -12.00
C LYS A 159 -3.51 2.17 -13.11
N VAL A 160 -2.98 1.03 -13.55
CA VAL A 160 -3.75 0.08 -14.36
C VAL A 160 -4.01 -1.16 -13.53
N TYR A 161 -5.25 -1.64 -13.56
CA TYR A 161 -5.69 -2.85 -12.87
C TYR A 161 -5.88 -3.95 -13.89
N GLY A 162 -5.09 -5.02 -13.80
CA GLY A 162 -5.26 -6.21 -14.63
C GLY A 162 -6.07 -7.25 -13.89
N ALA A 163 -7.24 -7.61 -14.39
CA ALA A 163 -8.09 -8.66 -13.84
C ALA A 163 -8.03 -9.92 -14.70
N MET A 164 -7.83 -11.06 -14.05
CA MET A 164 -7.70 -12.37 -14.70
C MET A 164 -8.69 -13.32 -14.05
N GLN A 165 -9.44 -14.05 -14.88
CA GLN A 165 -10.22 -15.16 -14.34
C GLN A 165 -9.29 -16.36 -14.08
N PRO A 166 -9.40 -17.03 -12.92
CA PRO A 166 -8.55 -18.18 -12.61
C PRO A 166 -8.64 -19.30 -13.67
N VAL A 167 -9.81 -19.49 -14.25
CA VAL A 167 -10.09 -20.54 -15.25
C VAL A 167 -9.33 -20.34 -16.55
N THR A 168 -8.90 -19.12 -16.86
CA THR A 168 -8.20 -18.83 -18.12
C THR A 168 -6.68 -18.81 -17.99
N ARG A 169 -6.12 -19.04 -16.78
CA ARG A 169 -4.67 -19.00 -16.49
C ARG A 169 -3.95 -17.78 -17.07
N GLY A 170 -4.65 -16.64 -17.14
CA GLY A 170 -4.12 -15.38 -17.67
C GLY A 170 -4.36 -15.09 -19.15
N ALA A 171 -4.92 -16.03 -19.91
CA ALA A 171 -5.55 -15.70 -21.19
C ALA A 171 -6.80 -14.84 -20.93
N GLY A 172 -6.99 -13.74 -21.65
CA GLY A 172 -8.13 -12.85 -21.37
C GLY A 172 -7.97 -11.99 -20.11
N THR A 173 -6.76 -11.44 -19.88
CA THR A 173 -6.59 -10.35 -18.91
C THR A 173 -7.42 -9.15 -19.37
N VAL A 174 -8.32 -8.69 -18.52
CA VAL A 174 -9.15 -7.51 -18.75
C VAL A 174 -8.55 -6.35 -17.96
N LEU A 175 -8.31 -5.22 -18.62
CA LEU A 175 -7.68 -4.06 -17.98
C LEU A 175 -8.72 -3.02 -17.57
N TYR A 176 -8.48 -2.34 -16.47
CA TYR A 176 -9.30 -1.24 -15.97
C TYR A 176 -8.37 -0.11 -15.53
N THR A 177 -8.73 1.13 -15.84
CA THR A 177 -7.94 2.30 -15.42
C THR A 177 -8.78 3.57 -15.48
N ASN A 178 -8.45 4.52 -14.62
CA ASN A 178 -8.91 5.91 -14.65
C ASN A 178 -7.93 6.82 -15.40
N TYR A 179 -6.91 6.26 -16.07
CA TYR A 179 -6.00 7.02 -16.92
C TYR A 179 -6.79 7.86 -17.94
N THR A 180 -6.27 9.05 -18.25
CA THR A 180 -6.97 10.04 -19.07
C THR A 180 -7.56 9.42 -20.35
N GLY A 181 -8.86 9.61 -20.56
CA GLY A 181 -9.60 9.04 -21.70
C GLY A 181 -10.21 7.66 -21.45
N PHE A 182 -10.06 7.09 -20.26
CA PHE A 182 -10.64 5.80 -19.86
C PHE A 182 -11.45 5.90 -18.56
N ASN A 183 -12.32 4.92 -18.34
CA ASN A 183 -13.16 4.83 -17.16
C ASN A 183 -12.86 3.53 -16.41
N LEU A 184 -12.64 3.63 -15.09
CA LEU A 184 -12.31 2.49 -14.25
C LEU A 184 -13.41 1.41 -14.19
N ARG A 185 -14.66 1.75 -14.53
CA ARG A 185 -15.80 0.80 -14.57
C ARG A 185 -15.87 0.02 -15.88
N GLU A 186 -15.13 0.43 -16.89
CA GLU A 186 -15.21 -0.14 -18.22
C GLU A 186 -13.92 -0.92 -18.55
N PRO A 187 -14.04 -2.12 -19.13
CA PRO A 187 -12.88 -2.88 -19.56
C PRO A 187 -12.19 -2.19 -20.74
N VAL A 188 -10.87 -2.15 -20.70
CA VAL A 188 -10.02 -1.57 -21.75
C VAL A 188 -9.19 -2.67 -22.41
N PRO A 189 -9.24 -2.82 -23.75
CA PRO A 189 -8.37 -3.75 -24.45
C PRO A 189 -6.89 -3.33 -24.37
N ALA A 190 -5.98 -4.29 -24.24
CA ALA A 190 -4.55 -4.05 -24.10
C ALA A 190 -3.96 -3.37 -25.35
N GLU A 191 -4.43 -3.77 -26.53
CA GLU A 191 -4.09 -3.22 -27.84
C GLU A 191 -4.47 -1.75 -27.99
N ARG A 192 -5.45 -1.28 -27.21
CA ARG A 192 -5.83 0.15 -27.18
C ARG A 192 -5.04 0.91 -26.11
N LEU A 193 -4.86 0.33 -24.93
CA LEU A 193 -4.24 1.02 -23.79
C LEU A 193 -2.72 1.11 -23.90
N LEU A 194 -2.05 0.01 -24.23
CA LEU A 194 -0.60 -0.07 -24.20
C LEU A 194 0.08 0.96 -25.14
N PRO A 195 -0.36 1.15 -26.40
CA PRO A 195 0.24 2.17 -27.27
C PRO A 195 0.11 3.59 -26.71
N VAL A 196 -1.04 3.95 -26.13
CA VAL A 196 -1.28 5.27 -25.51
C VAL A 196 -0.31 5.49 -24.35
N LEU A 197 -0.20 4.52 -23.44
CA LEU A 197 0.72 4.63 -22.30
C LEU A 197 2.18 4.74 -22.74
N LYS A 198 2.59 4.00 -23.77
CA LYS A 198 3.96 4.05 -24.32
C LYS A 198 4.26 5.42 -24.93
N GLN A 199 3.33 5.96 -25.71
CA GLN A 199 3.49 7.29 -26.30
C GLN A 199 3.60 8.36 -25.21
N ASP A 200 2.67 8.38 -24.26
CA ASP A 200 2.63 9.41 -23.22
C ASP A 200 3.86 9.33 -22.30
N ALA A 201 4.32 8.12 -21.96
CA ALA A 201 5.54 7.94 -21.20
C ALA A 201 6.78 8.44 -21.96
N ALA A 202 6.85 8.19 -23.27
CA ALA A 202 7.94 8.71 -24.12
C ALA A 202 7.89 10.24 -24.22
N GLU A 203 6.71 10.84 -24.35
CA GLU A 203 6.53 12.29 -24.36
C GLU A 203 6.94 12.91 -23.01
N PHE A 204 6.51 12.31 -21.90
CA PHE A 204 6.90 12.73 -20.57
C PHE A 204 8.41 12.64 -20.35
N GLN A 205 9.04 11.53 -20.76
CA GLN A 205 10.48 11.33 -20.63
C GLN A 205 11.27 12.31 -21.50
N ARG A 206 10.78 12.65 -22.70
CA ARG A 206 11.37 13.68 -23.56
C ARG A 206 11.27 15.07 -22.92
N LYS A 207 10.15 15.39 -22.27
CA LYS A 207 9.89 16.72 -21.71
C LYS A 207 10.58 16.95 -20.36
N TYR A 208 10.61 15.93 -19.49
CA TYR A 208 11.03 16.07 -18.09
C TYR A 208 12.16 15.12 -17.69
N GLY A 209 12.63 14.24 -18.57
CA GLY A 209 13.60 13.20 -18.23
C GLY A 209 14.92 13.74 -17.69
N ASP A 210 15.42 14.84 -18.26
CA ASP A 210 16.68 15.45 -17.81
C ASP A 210 16.53 16.15 -16.44
N GLU A 211 15.38 16.76 -16.17
CA GLU A 211 15.07 17.36 -14.87
C GLU A 211 14.96 16.28 -13.78
N LEU A 212 14.28 15.17 -14.08
CA LEU A 212 14.17 14.03 -13.17
C LEU A 212 15.53 13.40 -12.85
N LYS A 213 16.42 13.28 -13.85
CA LYS A 213 17.79 12.83 -13.63
C LYS A 213 18.54 13.77 -12.70
N ARG A 214 18.46 15.09 -12.94
CA ARG A 214 19.13 16.10 -12.09
C ARG A 214 18.63 16.09 -10.65
N GLN A 215 17.32 15.96 -10.44
CA GLN A 215 16.73 15.89 -9.09
C GLN A 215 17.10 14.59 -8.37
N ARG A 216 17.24 13.47 -9.08
CA ARG A 216 17.72 12.19 -8.51
C ARG A 216 19.20 12.18 -8.17
N VAL A 217 20.01 13.06 -8.76
CA VAL A 217 21.45 13.21 -8.48
C VAL A 217 21.72 14.06 -7.23
N VAL A 218 20.73 14.79 -6.73
CA VAL A 218 20.81 15.46 -5.41
C VAL A 218 20.22 14.52 -4.34
N ARG A 219 21.04 13.56 -3.90
CA ARG A 219 20.86 12.82 -2.65
C ARG A 219 22.21 12.55 -2.01
#